data_AF-A0A950IG26-F1
#
_entry.id   AF-A0A950IG26-F1
#
_cell.length_a   1.000
_cell.length_b   1.000
_cell.length_c   1.000
_cell.angle_alpha   90.00
_cell.angle_beta   90.00
_cell.angle_gamma   90.00
#
_symmetry.space_group_name_H-M   'P 1'
#
loop_
_entity.id
_entity.type
_entity.pdbx_description
1 polymer ?
#
loop_
_entity_poly.entity_id
_entity_poly.type
_entity_poly.pdbx_seq_one_letter_code
_entity_poly.pdbx_strand_id
1 'polypeptide(L)'
;MIHGTAALACAVAGGAMFAGCQGGGATAPVFSTGTAAPTPTPTLTPTPTPTPTATPTPSVLGVTPNTVAMTVVGATAPFTASETAYTGTLTAANGTPSCSGIATVAPATASGPSGNFTVTAVAAGQCQLTVKDTNGQTATVTVYVTTTGGTISSKHRHI
;
A
#
# COMPACT_ATOMS: atom_id res chain seq x y z
N MET A 1 -4.62 34.26 15.83
CA MET A 1 -5.77 33.86 14.99
C MET A 1 -6.15 32.43 15.38
N ILE A 2 -6.85 32.27 16.50
CA ILE A 2 -8.28 31.89 16.60
C ILE A 2 -8.78 30.89 15.53
N HIS A 3 -9.00 29.66 16.04
CA HIS A 3 -10.10 28.70 15.81
C HIS A 3 -10.32 28.04 14.44
N GLY A 4 -10.57 26.73 14.48
CA GLY A 4 -11.19 26.00 13.36
C GLY A 4 -11.33 24.47 13.52
N THR A 5 -11.75 23.94 14.67
CA THR A 5 -12.22 22.55 14.78
C THR A 5 -13.66 22.44 14.24
N ALA A 6 -13.88 21.60 13.24
CA ALA A 6 -15.21 21.22 12.77
C ALA A 6 -15.46 19.74 13.04
N ALA A 7 -16.26 19.47 14.07
CA ALA A 7 -16.89 18.19 14.32
C ALA A 7 -18.08 18.02 13.36
N LEU A 8 -18.18 16.86 12.70
CA LEU A 8 -19.37 16.48 11.94
C LEU A 8 -20.04 15.31 12.67
N ALA A 9 -21.07 15.63 13.45
CA ALA A 9 -22.00 14.68 14.02
C ALA A 9 -23.14 14.45 13.02
N CYS A 10 -23.41 13.19 12.67
CA CYS A 10 -24.63 12.81 11.96
C CYS A 10 -25.41 11.86 12.88
N ALA A 11 -26.48 12.39 13.47
CA ALA A 11 -27.44 11.66 14.27
C ALA A 11 -28.53 11.09 13.35
N VAL A 12 -28.93 9.82 13.56
CA VAL A 12 -30.15 9.27 12.97
C VAL A 12 -30.96 8.56 14.07
N ALA A 13 -32.18 9.07 14.24
CA ALA A 13 -33.30 8.57 15.05
C ALA A 13 -33.72 7.16 14.58
N GLY A 14 -34.24 6.24 15.41
CA GLY A 14 -35.37 6.34 16.33
C GLY A 14 -36.55 5.54 15.76
N GLY A 15 -37.10 4.58 16.53
CA GLY A 15 -38.36 3.91 16.20
C GLY A 15 -38.50 2.48 16.72
N ALA A 16 -39.10 2.32 17.91
CA ALA A 16 -39.58 1.05 18.46
C ALA A 16 -41.10 0.95 18.26
N MET A 17 -41.63 -0.20 17.84
CA MET A 17 -43.06 -0.42 17.64
C MET A 17 -43.58 -1.74 18.23
N PHE A 18 -44.48 -1.55 19.20
CA PHE A 18 -45.75 -2.21 19.50
C PHE A 18 -45.89 -3.70 19.86
N ALA A 19 -46.40 -3.87 21.08
CA ALA A 19 -47.02 -5.04 21.67
C ALA A 19 -48.47 -5.26 21.18
N GLY A 20 -48.88 -6.53 21.17
CA GLY A 20 -50.25 -7.02 21.04
C GLY A 20 -50.22 -8.56 21.00
N CYS A 21 -51.23 -9.33 21.35
CA CYS A 21 -52.54 -9.09 21.94
C CYS A 21 -53.10 -10.50 22.25
N GLN A 22 -53.47 -10.74 23.51
CA GLN A 22 -54.61 -11.55 23.99
C GLN A 22 -54.74 -13.04 23.62
N GLY A 23 -54.93 -13.83 24.68
CA GLY A 23 -55.33 -15.24 24.63
C GLY A 23 -56.82 -15.48 24.37
N GLY A 24 -57.15 -16.75 24.23
CA GLY A 24 -58.51 -17.26 24.19
C GLY A 24 -58.50 -18.78 24.07
N GLY A 25 -58.89 -19.46 25.15
CA GLY A 25 -59.13 -20.90 25.15
C GLY A 25 -60.55 -21.21 24.65
N ALA A 26 -60.73 -22.34 23.98
CA ALA A 26 -61.97 -23.13 23.98
C ALA A 26 -61.74 -24.50 23.31
N THR A 27 -61.94 -25.54 24.12
CA THR A 27 -62.74 -26.74 23.85
C THR A 27 -62.45 -27.59 22.61
N ALA A 28 -61.97 -28.81 22.89
CA ALA A 28 -61.67 -29.88 21.94
C ALA A 28 -62.90 -30.45 21.20
N PRO A 29 -62.73 -30.82 19.93
CA PRO A 29 -63.39 -31.95 19.31
C PRO A 29 -62.41 -33.12 19.21
N VAL A 30 -62.80 -34.28 19.76
CA VAL A 30 -62.09 -35.56 19.57
C VAL A 30 -62.24 -35.97 18.10
N PHE A 31 -61.16 -35.82 17.34
CA PHE A 31 -61.04 -36.29 15.97
C PHE A 31 -60.33 -37.66 15.93
N SER A 32 -60.92 -38.52 15.13
CA SER A 32 -60.56 -39.92 14.86
C SER A 32 -59.06 -40.08 14.53
N THR A 33 -58.36 -40.92 15.29
CA THR A 33 -56.94 -41.25 15.06
C THR A 33 -56.82 -42.22 13.88
N GLY A 34 -56.93 -41.68 12.66
CA GLY A 34 -56.34 -42.34 11.51
C GLY A 34 -54.82 -42.34 11.71
N THR A 35 -54.23 -43.53 11.76
CA THR A 35 -52.76 -43.71 11.80
C THR A 35 -52.17 -43.13 10.52
N ALA A 36 -51.79 -41.86 10.55
CA ALA A 36 -51.07 -41.23 9.45
C ALA A 36 -49.74 -41.97 9.25
N ALA A 37 -49.53 -42.48 8.03
CA ALA A 37 -48.25 -43.04 7.63
C ALA A 37 -47.14 -42.00 7.91
N PRO A 38 -45.97 -42.42 8.41
CA PRO A 38 -44.88 -41.49 8.68
C PRO A 38 -44.53 -40.78 7.36
N THR A 39 -44.76 -39.47 7.34
CA THR A 39 -44.30 -38.61 6.24
C THR A 39 -42.78 -38.74 6.20
N PRO A 40 -42.15 -39.06 5.05
CA PRO A 40 -40.70 -39.11 4.98
C PRO A 40 -40.15 -37.75 5.40
N THR A 41 -39.37 -37.73 6.48
CA THR A 41 -38.68 -36.54 6.96
C THR A 41 -37.84 -35.98 5.82
N PRO A 42 -38.01 -34.70 5.41
CA PRO A 42 -37.16 -34.13 4.38
C PRO A 42 -35.70 -34.20 4.86
N THR A 43 -34.87 -34.93 4.13
CA THR A 43 -33.43 -34.99 4.37
C THR A 43 -32.88 -33.57 4.26
N LEU A 44 -32.44 -33.00 5.37
CA LEU A 44 -31.80 -31.68 5.39
C LEU A 44 -30.60 -31.72 4.46
N THR A 45 -30.65 -30.96 3.37
CA THR A 45 -29.51 -30.82 2.47
C THR A 45 -28.37 -30.16 3.25
N PRO A 46 -27.16 -30.75 3.29
CA PRO A 46 -26.05 -30.14 4.02
C PRO A 46 -25.78 -28.76 3.42
N THR A 47 -25.84 -27.73 4.26
CA THR A 47 -25.46 -26.37 3.88
C THR A 47 -23.99 -26.40 3.45
N PRO A 48 -23.63 -25.85 2.27
CA PRO A 48 -22.24 -25.81 1.85
C PRO A 48 -21.41 -25.06 2.90
N THR A 49 -20.37 -25.73 3.42
CA THR A 49 -19.40 -25.14 4.33
C THR A 49 -18.73 -23.95 3.62
N PRO A 50 -18.63 -22.76 4.26
CA PRO A 50 -17.93 -21.64 3.66
C PRO A 50 -16.49 -22.05 3.36
N THR A 51 -16.09 -21.92 2.09
CA THR A 51 -14.70 -22.14 1.68
C THR A 51 -13.82 -21.12 2.41
N PRO A 52 -12.72 -21.54 3.05
CA PRO A 52 -11.82 -20.59 3.70
C PRO A 52 -11.35 -19.57 2.66
N THR A 53 -11.62 -18.30 2.94
CA THR A 53 -11.11 -17.20 2.11
C THR A 53 -9.60 -17.13 2.32
N ALA A 54 -8.83 -17.12 1.23
CA ALA A 54 -7.38 -17.02 1.32
C ALA A 54 -6.98 -15.73 2.06
N THR A 55 -6.09 -15.85 3.05
CA THR A 55 -5.50 -14.71 3.73
C THR A 55 -4.67 -13.91 2.71
N PRO A 56 -4.86 -12.58 2.60
CA PRO A 56 -4.04 -11.77 1.70
C PRO A 56 -2.56 -11.84 2.13
N THR A 57 -1.67 -12.12 1.19
CA THR A 57 -0.22 -12.01 1.40
C THR A 57 0.15 -10.54 1.68
N PRO A 58 0.94 -10.23 2.72
CA PRO A 58 1.41 -8.87 2.97
C PRO A 58 2.19 -8.32 1.77
N SER A 59 1.83 -7.13 1.30
CA SER A 59 2.58 -6.43 0.26
C SER A 59 3.89 -5.87 0.82
N VAL A 60 4.96 -5.98 0.03
CA VAL A 60 6.29 -5.49 0.40
C VAL A 60 6.74 -4.47 -0.64
N LEU A 61 7.20 -3.31 -0.15
CA LEU A 61 7.80 -2.28 -0.99
C LEU A 61 9.19 -2.74 -1.47
N GLY A 62 9.36 -2.77 -2.79
CA GLY A 62 10.62 -3.08 -3.46
C GLY A 62 11.11 -1.93 -4.35
N VAL A 63 12.41 -1.93 -4.66
CA VAL A 63 13.04 -1.03 -5.63
C VAL A 63 13.89 -1.80 -6.63
N THR A 64 13.91 -1.36 -7.89
CA THR A 64 14.70 -1.99 -8.94
C THR A 64 15.22 -0.96 -9.96
N PRO A 65 16.54 -0.85 -10.18
CA PRO A 65 17.60 -1.48 -9.41
C PRO A 65 17.73 -0.88 -7.99
N ASN A 66 18.28 -1.64 -7.05
CA ASN A 66 18.63 -1.17 -5.71
C ASN A 66 20.02 -0.53 -5.64
N THR A 67 20.79 -0.57 -6.74
CA THR A 67 22.09 0.09 -6.87
C THR A 67 22.17 0.80 -8.20
N VAL A 68 22.63 2.04 -8.17
CA VAL A 68 22.83 2.89 -9.34
C VAL A 68 24.27 3.37 -9.34
N ALA A 69 24.97 3.21 -10.46
CA ALA A 69 26.33 3.69 -10.64
C ALA A 69 26.39 4.65 -11.83
N MET A 70 27.05 5.79 -11.64
CA MET A 70 27.21 6.85 -12.63
C MET A 70 28.67 7.30 -12.65
N THR A 71 29.20 7.62 -13.84
CA THR A 71 30.63 7.92 -14.04
C THR A 71 30.93 9.37 -14.43
N VAL A 72 29.88 10.19 -14.57
CA VAL A 72 29.98 11.60 -14.92
C VAL A 72 28.92 12.42 -14.15
N VAL A 73 29.25 13.66 -13.82
CA VAL A 73 28.27 14.62 -13.28
C VAL A 73 27.21 14.90 -14.34
N GLY A 74 25.95 14.99 -13.94
CA GLY A 74 24.81 15.16 -14.83
C GLY A 74 24.31 13.87 -15.48
N ALA A 75 24.99 12.73 -15.28
CA ALA A 75 24.43 11.44 -15.68
C ALA A 75 23.11 11.18 -14.96
N THR A 76 22.18 10.55 -15.66
CA THR A 76 20.89 10.15 -15.11
C THR A 76 20.70 8.65 -15.20
N ALA A 77 20.07 8.06 -14.18
CA ALA A 77 19.73 6.65 -14.18
C ALA A 77 18.35 6.42 -13.54
N PRO A 78 17.49 5.58 -14.16
CA PRO A 78 16.18 5.28 -13.62
C PRO A 78 16.24 4.20 -12.55
N PHE A 79 15.31 4.26 -11.60
CA PHE A 79 14.87 3.12 -10.81
C PHE A 79 13.36 3.15 -10.63
N THR A 80 12.77 1.99 -10.37
CA THR A 80 11.36 1.85 -10.06
C THR A 80 11.20 1.48 -8.60
N ALA A 81 10.15 1.99 -7.97
CA ALA A 81 9.65 1.46 -6.70
C ALA A 81 8.31 0.80 -6.96
N SER A 82 8.06 -0.34 -6.35
CA SER A 82 6.84 -1.11 -6.56
C SER A 82 6.35 -1.79 -5.30
N GLU A 83 5.04 -1.79 -5.09
CA GLU A 83 4.36 -2.49 -4.02
C GLU A 83 3.02 -3.03 -4.52
N THR A 84 2.86 -4.34 -4.50
CA THR A 84 1.67 -5.02 -5.04
C THR A 84 0.41 -4.55 -4.31
N ALA A 85 -0.66 -4.25 -5.07
CA ALA A 85 -1.95 -3.80 -4.53
C ALA A 85 -1.88 -2.51 -3.68
N TYR A 86 -0.77 -1.77 -3.70
CA TYR A 86 -0.67 -0.46 -3.07
C TYR A 86 -1.15 0.64 -4.01
N THR A 87 -2.03 1.52 -3.53
CA THR A 87 -2.59 2.64 -4.31
C THR A 87 -2.19 4.01 -3.75
N GLY A 88 -1.42 4.04 -2.66
CA GLY A 88 -0.98 5.29 -2.04
C GLY A 88 0.28 5.89 -2.68
N THR A 89 0.85 6.89 -2.02
CA THR A 89 2.03 7.60 -2.52
C THR A 89 3.33 6.90 -2.09
N LEU A 90 4.21 6.71 -3.05
CA LEU A 90 5.60 6.30 -2.88
C LEU A 90 6.47 7.57 -2.88
N THR A 91 7.22 7.80 -1.81
CA THR A 91 8.02 9.03 -1.62
C THR A 91 9.50 8.70 -1.62
N ALA A 92 10.26 9.25 -2.56
CA ALA A 92 11.72 9.16 -2.60
C ALA A 92 12.35 10.35 -1.87
N ALA A 93 13.24 10.07 -0.94
CA ALA A 93 13.96 11.07 -0.15
C ALA A 93 15.42 10.64 0.10
N ASN A 94 16.20 11.54 0.69
CA ASN A 94 17.55 11.22 1.14
C ASN A 94 17.50 10.15 2.25
N GLY A 95 18.34 9.13 2.10
CA GLY A 95 18.63 8.14 3.13
C GLY A 95 19.93 8.48 3.87
N THR A 96 20.55 7.45 4.45
CA THR A 96 21.80 7.56 5.22
C THR A 96 22.82 6.57 4.68
N PRO A 97 24.00 6.97 4.16
CA PRO A 97 24.48 8.36 4.03
C PRO A 97 23.65 9.22 3.07
N SER A 98 23.54 10.51 3.38
CA SER A 98 22.69 11.46 2.63
C SER A 98 23.20 11.72 1.21
N CYS A 99 22.28 11.86 0.25
CA CYS A 99 22.61 12.25 -1.12
C CYS A 99 22.75 13.76 -1.34
N SER A 100 22.61 14.58 -0.29
CA SER A 100 22.82 16.02 -0.40
C SER A 100 24.21 16.34 -0.96
N GLY A 101 24.25 17.03 -2.11
CA GLY A 101 25.49 17.38 -2.82
C GLY A 101 26.08 16.28 -3.72
N ILE A 102 25.60 15.03 -3.65
CA ILE A 102 26.10 13.89 -4.44
C ILE A 102 25.15 13.54 -5.58
N ALA A 103 23.84 13.47 -5.30
CA ALA A 103 22.83 13.12 -6.29
C ALA A 103 21.46 13.73 -5.94
N THR A 104 20.63 13.94 -6.96
CA THR A 104 19.23 14.36 -6.80
C THR A 104 18.29 13.32 -7.39
N VAL A 105 17.07 13.22 -6.86
CA VAL A 105 16.03 12.31 -7.38
C VAL A 105 14.80 13.09 -7.82
N ALA A 106 14.23 12.72 -8.97
CA ALA A 106 12.99 13.29 -9.49
C ALA A 106 12.15 12.23 -10.23
N PRO A 107 10.81 12.30 -10.16
CA PRO A 107 10.02 13.12 -9.23
C PRO A 107 10.27 12.68 -7.77
N ALA A 108 9.94 13.52 -6.79
CA ALA A 108 10.07 13.13 -5.37
C ALA A 108 9.00 12.12 -4.93
N THR A 109 7.89 12.03 -5.68
CA THR A 109 6.76 11.16 -5.37
C THR A 109 6.20 10.51 -6.62
N ALA A 110 5.65 9.31 -6.47
CA ALA A 110 4.87 8.60 -7.48
C ALA A 110 3.68 7.88 -6.83
N SER A 111 2.69 7.49 -7.62
CA SER A 111 1.56 6.69 -7.12
C SER A 111 1.83 5.21 -7.25
N GLY A 112 1.38 4.42 -6.29
CA GLY A 112 1.37 2.96 -6.36
C GLY A 112 0.45 2.44 -7.49
N PRO A 113 0.61 1.17 -7.90
CA PRO A 113 1.48 0.16 -7.29
C PRO A 113 2.94 0.22 -7.77
N SER A 114 3.25 1.07 -8.76
CA SER A 114 4.60 1.22 -9.30
C SER A 114 4.88 2.66 -9.69
N GLY A 115 6.02 3.19 -9.27
CA GLY A 115 6.49 4.55 -9.57
C GLY A 115 7.88 4.57 -10.17
N ASN A 116 8.09 5.44 -11.18
CA ASN A 116 9.37 5.63 -11.84
C ASN A 116 10.08 6.85 -11.26
N PHE A 117 11.36 6.70 -10.94
CA PHE A 117 12.22 7.72 -10.39
C PHE A 117 13.50 7.80 -11.22
N THR A 118 14.07 9.00 -11.31
CA THR A 118 15.34 9.25 -12.00
C THR A 118 16.30 9.90 -11.03
N VAL A 119 17.45 9.26 -10.84
CA VAL A 119 18.58 9.84 -10.10
C VAL A 119 19.45 10.62 -11.08
N THR A 120 19.91 11.81 -10.68
CA THR A 120 20.87 12.63 -11.42
C THR A 120 22.12 12.82 -10.58
N ALA A 121 23.29 12.55 -11.13
CA ALA A 121 24.57 12.76 -10.47
C ALA A 121 24.91 14.25 -10.35
N VAL A 122 25.35 14.69 -9.17
CA VAL A 122 25.75 16.09 -8.89
C VAL A 122 27.26 16.19 -8.61
N ALA A 123 27.79 15.29 -7.79
CA ALA A 123 29.23 15.24 -7.48
C ALA A 123 29.66 13.80 -7.19
N ALA A 124 30.97 13.53 -7.27
CA ALA A 124 31.51 12.23 -6.89
C ALA A 124 31.24 11.92 -5.41
N GLY A 125 30.89 10.68 -5.12
CA GLY A 125 30.59 10.21 -3.78
C GLY A 125 29.69 8.98 -3.78
N GLN A 126 29.38 8.51 -2.58
CA GLN A 126 28.42 7.44 -2.34
C GLN A 126 27.34 7.95 -1.40
N CYS A 127 26.08 7.67 -1.72
CA CYS A 127 24.95 8.01 -0.89
C CYS A 127 23.82 6.97 -0.99
N GLN A 128 22.78 7.12 -0.19
CA GLN A 128 21.58 6.31 -0.24
C GLN A 128 20.33 7.18 -0.41
N LEU A 129 19.43 6.72 -1.26
CA LEU A 129 18.05 7.19 -1.34
C LEU A 129 17.14 6.19 -0.64
N THR A 130 16.09 6.68 0.00
CA THR A 130 15.06 5.85 0.62
C THR A 130 13.73 6.16 -0.02
N VAL A 131 13.05 5.13 -0.49
CA VAL A 131 11.65 5.20 -0.88
C VAL A 131 10.81 4.74 0.30
N LYS A 132 9.81 5.52 0.67
CA LYS A 132 8.88 5.22 1.76
C LYS A 132 7.45 5.22 1.24
N ASP A 133 6.65 4.25 1.68
CA ASP A 133 5.20 4.29 1.50
C ASP A 133 4.50 5.08 2.64
N THR A 134 3.18 5.15 2.60
CA THR A 134 2.39 5.79 3.68
C THR A 134 2.22 4.89 4.91
N ASN A 135 2.39 3.57 4.78
CA ASN A 135 2.26 2.61 5.88
C ASN A 135 3.54 2.48 6.72
N GLY A 136 4.64 3.12 6.34
CA GLY A 136 5.92 3.09 7.05
C GLY A 136 6.96 2.13 6.47
N GLN A 137 6.64 1.40 5.41
CA GLN A 137 7.58 0.54 4.70
C GLN A 137 8.64 1.37 3.98
N THR A 138 9.88 0.88 3.97
CA THR A 138 11.02 1.56 3.34
C THR A 138 11.81 0.61 2.45
N ALA A 139 12.27 1.11 1.31
CA ALA A 139 13.22 0.44 0.44
C ALA A 139 14.38 1.39 0.08
N THR A 140 15.59 0.86 -0.06
CA THR A 140 16.81 1.66 -0.20
C THR A 140 17.46 1.46 -1.56
N VAL A 141 17.91 2.57 -2.17
CA VAL A 141 18.71 2.59 -3.40
C VAL A 141 20.09 3.17 -3.07
N THR A 142 21.14 2.39 -3.30
CA THR A 142 22.53 2.84 -3.14
C THR A 142 22.99 3.53 -4.41
N VAL A 143 23.54 4.74 -4.29
CA VAL A 143 24.03 5.53 -5.42
C VAL A 143 25.54 5.69 -5.32
N TYR A 144 26.23 5.34 -6.40
CA TYR A 144 27.66 5.57 -6.59
C TYR A 144 27.86 6.56 -7.74
N VAL A 145 28.58 7.65 -7.46
CA VAL A 145 29.02 8.60 -8.47
C VAL A 145 30.54 8.64 -8.45
N THR A 146 31.14 8.21 -9.55
CA THR A 146 32.58 8.33 -9.79
C THR A 146 32.78 9.41 -10.84
N THR A 147 33.74 10.31 -10.68
CA THR A 147 34.09 11.28 -11.73
C THR A 147 35.53 11.05 -12.16
N THR A 148 35.74 10.59 -13.39
CA THR A 148 37.09 10.49 -13.95
C THR A 148 37.53 11.87 -14.46
N GLY A 149 38.00 12.72 -13.55
CA GLY A 149 38.51 14.05 -13.88
C GLY A 149 40.01 14.04 -14.11
N GLY A 150 40.44 13.89 -15.37
CA GLY A 150 41.83 14.09 -15.77
C GLY A 150 41.96 15.34 -16.64
N THR A 151 42.64 16.38 -16.17
CA THR A 151 43.06 17.52 -16.99
C THR A 151 44.39 17.20 -17.66
N ILE A 152 44.42 17.08 -18.99
CA ILE A 152 45.69 17.04 -19.74
C ILE A 152 46.16 18.48 -19.95
N SER A 153 47.16 18.90 -19.17
CA SER A 153 47.83 20.19 -19.33
C SER A 153 49.12 20.00 -20.12
N SER A 154 49.06 20.13 -21.45
CA SER A 154 50.28 20.19 -22.27
C SER A 154 50.95 21.55 -22.10
N LYS A 155 51.94 21.64 -21.20
CA LYS A 155 52.86 22.79 -21.19
C LYS A 155 53.77 22.65 -22.40
N HIS A 156 53.40 23.26 -23.53
CA HIS A 156 54.30 23.40 -24.67
C HIS A 156 55.44 24.35 -24.29
N ARG A 157 56.54 23.80 -23.76
CA ARG A 157 57.78 24.54 -23.55
C ARG A 157 58.38 24.79 -24.94
N HIS A 158 58.21 26.00 -25.45
CA HIS A 158 59.06 26.50 -26.53
C HIS A 158 60.49 26.58 -25.96
N ILE A 159 61.41 25.84 -26.58
CA ILE A 159 62.85 26.07 -26.49
C ILE A 159 63.29 26.89 -27.69
#